data_AF-A0A3D8MV53-F1
#
_entry.id   AF-A0A3D8MV53-F1
#
_cell.length_a   1.000
_cell.length_b   1.000
_cell.length_c   1.000
_cell.angle_alpha   90.00
_cell.angle_beta   90.00
_cell.angle_gamma   90.00
#
_symmetry.space_group_name_H-M   'P 1'
#
loop_
_entity.id
_entity.type
_entity.pdbx_description
1 polymer ?
#
loop_
_entity_poly.entity_id
_entity_poly.type
_entity_poly.pdbx_seq_one_letter_code
_entity_poly.pdbx_strand_id
1 'polypeptide(L)'
;MLLSSPLRALHLSLCLAMALSAAGCTTENSRACEVDTNCFVDEQCVAGYCQRNIEDTEDPDTDIDQPDVTDADDADDADDADDADDADDADDADNACAPGLSLCGTTCVDLQQGPNFCGDCQTSCSGDESCVGGSCAPVFDVITVDQESETGFFNDLALDSQGNPHIVYYAETSNELRYATFDGNDWHYSVAALPPVPSIPVLDIPAHIYLDADNIPHIAYIQATGTPTPVYGTRTPEGWELEEVYFAGDGPLGLTPGIDGRPTISFQLILESPALYSRHAGDWLSEDSPASGSTITLRAIAGDAITPLAIAYKNTGNDLLLATYDPTSPDWQQSTIASDLSTASTLALTLSPSSSPALATLNAAQSELLVFRRDGNAWSDESHPVGPTNADTASTRLSLASTDTTLVAGLHISTTHHARVLQLNASSSNWQRLLHAPAHADSNTSVAIDAQGRTHVTFVNPEGQLSYVRLP
;
A
#
# COMPACT_ATOMS: atom_id res chain seq x y z
N MET A 1 72.04 -3.32 0.83
CA MET A 1 72.84 -2.44 -0.05
C MET A 1 71.96 -2.03 -1.22
N LEU A 2 71.75 -0.71 -1.35
CA LEU A 2 71.39 0.07 -2.54
C LEU A 2 69.99 -0.19 -3.16
N LEU A 3 68.98 0.68 -2.93
CA LEU A 3 68.69 1.98 -3.58
C LEU A 3 68.33 1.80 -5.07
N SER A 4 67.31 2.42 -5.70
CA SER A 4 66.50 3.62 -5.43
C SER A 4 65.58 3.91 -6.62
N SER A 5 64.33 4.37 -6.37
CA SER A 5 63.60 5.49 -7.04
C SER A 5 63.33 5.46 -8.58
N PRO A 6 62.44 6.30 -9.19
CA PRO A 6 61.85 7.53 -8.64
C PRO A 6 60.35 7.81 -8.90
N LEU A 7 59.79 8.69 -8.07
CA LEU A 7 58.65 9.54 -8.37
C LEU A 7 59.01 10.55 -9.48
N ARG A 8 58.04 10.90 -10.33
CA ARG A 8 58.06 12.12 -11.16
C ARG A 8 56.70 12.80 -11.12
N ALA A 9 56.73 14.05 -10.67
CA ALA A 9 55.64 15.03 -10.71
C ALA A 9 55.30 15.45 -12.15
N LEU A 10 54.06 15.92 -12.38
CA LEU A 10 53.80 16.89 -13.44
C LEU A 10 52.70 17.90 -13.09
N HIS A 11 52.88 19.07 -13.66
CA HIS A 11 52.33 20.40 -13.38
C HIS A 11 51.00 20.70 -14.10
N LEU A 12 50.16 21.51 -13.42
CA LEU A 12 49.62 22.82 -13.83
C LEU A 12 48.87 23.01 -15.19
N SER A 13 47.69 23.63 -15.05
CA SER A 13 47.11 24.73 -15.85
C SER A 13 46.06 24.48 -16.96
N LEU A 14 44.92 25.14 -16.73
CA LEU A 14 44.10 25.96 -17.65
C LEU A 14 43.10 25.25 -18.60
N CYS A 15 41.80 25.51 -18.42
CA CYS A 15 41.03 26.41 -19.29
C CYS A 15 39.53 26.45 -18.94
N LEU A 16 39.04 27.68 -18.95
CA LEU A 16 37.66 28.13 -18.84
C LEU A 16 36.86 27.69 -20.08
N ALA A 17 35.66 27.15 -19.87
CA ALA A 17 34.59 27.15 -20.86
C ALA A 17 33.26 27.38 -20.14
N MET A 18 32.79 28.63 -20.18
CA MET A 18 31.39 28.95 -19.95
C MET A 18 30.58 28.32 -21.08
N ALA A 19 29.61 27.48 -20.74
CA ALA A 19 28.46 27.19 -21.59
C ALA A 19 27.22 27.62 -20.79
N LEU A 20 26.43 28.49 -21.41
CA LEU A 20 25.18 29.03 -20.90
C LEU A 20 24.27 27.89 -20.42
N SER A 21 24.04 27.81 -19.12
CA SER A 21 22.86 27.14 -18.58
C SER A 21 21.70 28.12 -18.68
N ALA A 22 20.68 27.75 -19.46
CA ALA A 22 19.33 28.27 -19.30
C ALA A 22 18.96 28.23 -17.81
N ALA A 23 18.25 29.26 -17.34
CA ALA A 23 17.79 29.40 -15.97
C ALA A 23 16.95 28.18 -15.57
N GLY A 24 17.63 27.20 -14.96
CA GLY A 24 17.01 26.13 -14.20
C GLY A 24 16.62 26.69 -12.84
N CYS A 25 15.35 26.49 -12.49
CA CYS A 25 14.76 26.84 -11.21
C CYS A 25 15.65 26.42 -10.03
N THR A 26 16.05 27.38 -9.19
CA THR A 26 16.65 27.13 -7.89
C THR A 26 15.56 27.04 -6.82
N THR A 27 15.78 26.19 -5.82
CA THR A 27 14.88 25.85 -4.71
C THR A 27 14.75 26.97 -3.65
N GLU A 28 14.71 28.24 -4.07
CA GLU A 28 14.57 29.40 -3.15
C GLU A 28 13.44 30.36 -3.53
N ASN A 29 12.45 29.91 -4.32
CA ASN A 29 11.16 30.59 -4.46
C ASN A 29 10.03 29.59 -4.23
N SER A 30 9.86 29.10 -3.00
CA SER A 30 8.73 28.24 -2.61
C SER A 30 7.37 28.96 -2.60
N ARG A 31 7.24 30.07 -3.33
CA ARG A 31 6.05 30.93 -3.42
C ARG A 31 5.81 31.50 -4.83
N ALA A 32 6.51 31.02 -5.86
CA ALA A 32 6.22 31.41 -7.24
C ALA A 32 4.98 30.66 -7.76
N CYS A 33 4.09 31.34 -8.47
CA CYS A 33 2.86 30.78 -9.00
C CYS A 33 2.57 31.34 -10.40
N GLU A 34 1.79 30.62 -11.20
CA GLU A 34 1.28 31.09 -12.49
C GLU A 34 -0.25 31.19 -12.48
N VAL A 35 -0.89 30.41 -11.59
CA VAL A 35 -2.34 30.37 -11.33
C VAL A 35 -2.59 30.10 -9.84
N ASP A 36 -3.79 30.43 -9.34
CA ASP A 36 -4.16 30.33 -7.91
C ASP A 36 -4.06 28.91 -7.34
N THR A 37 -4.28 27.88 -8.17
CA THR A 37 -4.17 26.47 -7.76
C THR A 37 -2.76 26.05 -7.36
N ASN A 38 -1.76 26.88 -7.65
CA ASN A 38 -0.37 26.66 -7.25
C ASN A 38 -0.08 27.22 -5.85
N CYS A 39 -1.06 27.87 -5.23
CA CYS A 39 -0.98 28.48 -3.90
C CYS A 39 -1.73 27.66 -2.85
N PHE A 40 -1.43 27.90 -1.57
CA PHE A 40 -2.13 27.22 -0.47
C PHE A 40 -3.59 27.71 -0.37
N VAL A 41 -4.42 26.92 0.32
CA VAL A 41 -5.77 27.35 0.71
C VAL A 41 -5.65 28.69 1.45
N ASP A 42 -6.42 29.68 0.99
CA ASP A 42 -6.44 31.10 1.42
C ASP A 42 -5.34 32.02 0.83
N GLU A 43 -4.65 31.60 -0.24
CA GLU A 43 -3.72 32.43 -1.02
C GLU A 43 -4.16 32.55 -2.50
N GLN A 44 -3.86 33.69 -3.12
CA GLN A 44 -4.04 33.93 -4.57
C GLN A 44 -2.71 34.23 -5.23
N CYS A 45 -2.62 33.91 -6.52
CA CYS A 45 -1.46 34.18 -7.34
C CYS A 45 -1.48 35.61 -7.87
N VAL A 46 -0.68 36.47 -7.24
CA VAL A 46 -0.61 37.89 -7.61
C VAL A 46 0.80 38.20 -8.12
N ALA A 47 0.88 38.62 -9.38
CA ALA A 47 2.14 39.00 -10.06
C ALA A 47 3.24 37.92 -10.01
N GLY A 48 2.86 36.65 -10.08
CA GLY A 48 3.77 35.52 -10.08
C GLY A 48 4.14 34.99 -8.69
N TYR A 49 3.47 35.48 -7.63
CA TYR A 49 3.72 35.05 -6.25
C TYR A 49 2.44 34.79 -5.44
N CYS A 50 2.45 33.74 -4.62
CA CYS A 50 1.33 33.41 -3.72
C CYS A 50 1.25 34.41 -2.55
N GLN A 51 0.13 35.10 -2.45
CA GLN A 51 -0.17 36.09 -1.42
C GLN A 51 -1.48 35.74 -0.70
N ARG A 52 -1.52 35.85 0.64
CA ARG A 52 -2.76 35.66 1.40
C ARG A 52 -3.73 36.78 1.12
N ASN A 53 -5.00 36.43 0.98
CA ASN A 53 -6.07 37.40 0.83
C ASN A 53 -6.35 38.06 2.19
N ILE A 54 -5.81 39.25 2.44
CA ILE A 54 -6.08 40.04 3.64
C ILE A 54 -7.29 40.94 3.34
N GLU A 55 -8.46 40.33 3.12
CA GLU A 55 -9.73 41.08 3.13
C GLU A 55 -10.75 40.57 4.17
N ASP A 56 -10.44 39.49 4.91
CA ASP A 56 -11.27 39.02 6.03
C ASP A 56 -10.47 39.00 7.34
N THR A 57 -10.10 40.19 7.84
CA THR A 57 -9.87 40.38 9.27
C THR A 57 -10.64 41.62 9.72
N GLU A 58 -11.82 41.39 10.30
CA GLU A 58 -12.43 42.31 11.23
C GLU A 58 -11.45 42.54 12.40
N ASP A 59 -10.74 43.68 12.36
CA ASP A 59 -9.96 44.17 13.49
C ASP A 59 -10.82 45.16 14.30
N PRO A 60 -11.08 44.91 15.59
CA PRO A 60 -11.71 45.90 16.44
C PRO A 60 -10.66 46.88 16.99
N ASP A 61 -10.88 48.16 16.71
CA ASP A 61 -10.35 49.33 17.41
C ASP A 61 -8.83 49.56 17.36
N THR A 62 -8.40 50.60 16.63
CA THR A 62 -8.04 51.89 17.27
C THR A 62 -7.69 52.97 16.24
N ASP A 63 -8.52 54.02 16.24
CA ASP A 63 -8.18 55.46 16.14
C ASP A 63 -6.79 55.86 15.59
N ILE A 64 -6.76 56.65 14.51
CA ILE A 64 -6.34 58.08 14.51
C ILE A 64 -6.27 58.63 13.05
N ASP A 65 -7.08 59.68 12.83
CA ASP A 65 -6.95 60.83 11.91
C ASP A 65 -6.87 60.68 10.36
N GLN A 66 -8.04 60.97 9.75
CA GLN A 66 -8.32 61.88 8.62
C GLN A 66 -7.23 62.93 8.23
N PRO A 67 -7.36 63.69 7.10
CA PRO A 67 -8.33 63.62 6.00
C PRO A 67 -7.78 63.87 4.56
N ASP A 68 -8.56 63.42 3.56
CA ASP A 68 -9.09 64.17 2.40
C ASP A 68 -8.15 65.04 1.53
N VAL A 69 -7.95 64.65 0.25
CA VAL A 69 -7.90 65.62 -0.87
C VAL A 69 -8.45 65.00 -2.15
N THR A 70 -9.29 65.80 -2.77
CA THR A 70 -10.10 65.73 -3.98
C THR A 70 -9.36 65.79 -5.33
N ASP A 71 -10.10 65.37 -6.36
CA ASP A 71 -10.24 65.98 -7.69
C ASP A 71 -9.27 65.69 -8.86
N ALA A 72 -9.96 65.56 -10.01
CA ALA A 72 -9.65 66.04 -11.36
C ALA A 72 -9.04 65.04 -12.35
N ASP A 73 -9.92 64.62 -13.27
CA ASP A 73 -9.92 64.97 -14.70
C ASP A 73 -8.57 64.96 -15.43
N ASP A 74 -8.48 64.18 -16.51
CA ASP A 74 -8.34 64.78 -17.85
C ASP A 74 -8.30 63.74 -19.00
N ALA A 75 -9.16 64.03 -19.98
CA ALA A 75 -8.91 64.06 -21.42
C ALA A 75 -8.85 62.75 -22.26
N ASP A 76 -9.97 62.52 -22.92
CA ASP A 76 -10.20 62.72 -24.38
C ASP A 76 -9.42 61.91 -25.44
N ASP A 77 -10.27 61.29 -26.29
CA ASP A 77 -10.20 61.17 -27.76
C ASP A 77 -9.03 60.41 -28.39
N ALA A 78 -9.18 59.65 -29.47
CA ALA A 78 -10.27 59.08 -30.26
C ALA A 78 -9.54 58.23 -31.32
N ASP A 79 -10.15 57.17 -31.85
CA ASP A 79 -10.06 56.82 -33.28
C ASP A 79 -10.95 55.59 -33.57
N ASP A 80 -12.07 55.89 -34.23
CA ASP A 80 -12.83 55.07 -35.18
C ASP A 80 -11.88 54.34 -36.17
N ALA A 81 -12.17 53.23 -36.84
CA ALA A 81 -13.31 52.32 -36.98
C ALA A 81 -12.78 51.09 -37.75
N ASP A 82 -13.48 49.96 -37.69
CA ASP A 82 -14.00 49.25 -38.88
C ASP A 82 -14.52 47.85 -38.49
N ASP A 83 -15.85 47.73 -38.58
CA ASP A 83 -16.62 46.63 -39.16
C ASP A 83 -16.08 45.19 -39.04
N ALA A 84 -16.78 44.33 -38.30
CA ALA A 84 -17.79 43.48 -38.91
C ALA A 84 -18.41 42.53 -37.86
N ASP A 85 -19.71 42.35 -38.00
CA ASP A 85 -20.55 41.42 -37.27
C ASP A 85 -19.98 39.99 -37.32
N ASP A 86 -19.85 39.37 -36.14
CA ASP A 86 -20.29 37.99 -35.90
C ASP A 86 -20.54 37.85 -34.40
N ALA A 87 -21.78 38.15 -34.02
CA ALA A 87 -22.39 37.53 -32.85
C ALA A 87 -22.51 36.04 -33.17
N ASP A 88 -21.75 35.21 -32.45
CA ASP A 88 -22.06 33.82 -32.05
C ASP A 88 -20.73 33.12 -31.70
N ASP A 89 -20.28 33.28 -30.45
CA ASP A 89 -19.50 32.26 -29.71
C ASP A 89 -19.36 32.70 -28.25
N ALA A 90 -20.52 32.82 -27.59
CA ALA A 90 -20.63 32.84 -26.14
C ALA A 90 -21.44 31.60 -25.74
N ASP A 91 -20.88 30.40 -25.89
CA ASP A 91 -21.56 29.17 -25.47
C ASP A 91 -20.62 27.94 -25.35
N ASP A 92 -19.42 28.08 -24.77
CA ASP A 92 -18.61 26.88 -24.47
C ASP A 92 -17.74 26.99 -23.19
N ALA A 93 -18.30 27.59 -22.14
CA ALA A 93 -17.61 27.73 -20.85
C ALA A 93 -18.32 27.12 -19.62
N ASP A 94 -19.51 26.51 -19.74
CA ASP A 94 -20.30 26.13 -18.54
C ASP A 94 -20.90 24.72 -18.59
N ASN A 95 -20.08 23.68 -18.79
CA ASN A 95 -20.55 22.31 -18.47
C ASN A 95 -19.45 21.30 -18.09
N ALA A 96 -18.26 21.76 -17.73
CA ALA A 96 -17.19 20.88 -17.28
C ALA A 96 -17.36 20.57 -15.78
N CYS A 97 -17.64 19.30 -15.47
CA CYS A 97 -17.62 18.82 -14.10
C CYS A 97 -16.20 18.83 -13.52
N ALA A 98 -16.10 18.97 -12.20
CA ALA A 98 -14.82 18.79 -11.50
C ALA A 98 -14.21 17.41 -11.80
N PRO A 99 -12.87 17.27 -11.80
CA PRO A 99 -12.21 15.98 -12.03
C PRO A 99 -12.79 14.87 -11.15
N GLY A 100 -13.11 13.72 -11.75
CA GLY A 100 -13.75 12.58 -11.07
C GLY A 100 -15.28 12.55 -11.12
N LEU A 101 -15.93 13.65 -11.52
CA LEU A 101 -17.38 13.73 -11.69
C LEU A 101 -17.77 13.68 -13.17
N SER A 102 -18.90 13.05 -13.45
CA SER A 102 -19.49 12.99 -14.79
C SER A 102 -20.77 13.82 -14.85
N LEU A 103 -21.01 14.46 -15.99
CA LEU A 103 -22.21 15.25 -16.19
C LEU A 103 -23.40 14.34 -16.50
N CYS A 104 -24.41 14.35 -15.61
CA CYS A 104 -25.68 13.68 -15.81
C CYS A 104 -26.81 14.71 -15.89
N GLY A 105 -27.17 15.08 -17.12
CA GLY A 105 -28.08 16.19 -17.39
C GLY A 105 -27.38 17.52 -17.12
N THR A 106 -27.77 18.22 -16.05
CA THR A 106 -27.15 19.48 -15.59
C THR A 106 -26.45 19.33 -14.24
N THR A 107 -26.28 18.10 -13.76
CA THR A 107 -25.71 17.83 -12.44
C THR A 107 -24.46 16.97 -12.60
N CYS A 108 -23.39 17.38 -11.94
CA CYS A 108 -22.16 16.59 -11.84
C CYS A 108 -22.33 15.54 -10.74
N VAL A 109 -22.15 14.27 -11.09
CA VAL A 109 -22.34 13.13 -10.20
C VAL A 109 -21.12 12.21 -10.25
N ASP A 110 -20.86 11.52 -9.15
CA ASP A 110 -19.81 10.50 -9.08
C ASP A 110 -20.40 9.18 -9.59
N LEU A 111 -19.99 8.74 -10.78
CA LEU A 111 -20.43 7.45 -11.32
C LEU A 111 -19.77 6.25 -10.63
N GLN A 112 -18.70 6.47 -9.87
CA GLN A 112 -17.95 5.43 -9.19
C GLN A 112 -18.49 5.15 -7.80
N GLN A 113 -19.01 6.15 -7.09
CA GLN A 113 -19.48 6.02 -5.71
C GLN A 113 -20.94 6.45 -5.50
N GLY A 114 -21.56 7.12 -6.48
CA GLY A 114 -22.92 7.62 -6.36
C GLY A 114 -23.97 6.50 -6.33
N PRO A 115 -24.69 6.27 -5.23
CA PRO A 115 -25.70 5.20 -5.15
C PRO A 115 -26.91 5.43 -6.07
N ASN A 116 -27.09 6.65 -6.57
CA ASN A 116 -28.19 7.00 -7.48
C ASN A 116 -27.76 7.12 -8.95
N PHE A 117 -26.45 6.99 -9.23
CA PHE A 117 -25.85 7.19 -10.56
C PHE A 117 -24.69 6.20 -10.77
N CYS A 118 -24.87 4.94 -10.39
CA CYS A 118 -23.79 3.97 -10.34
C CYS A 118 -23.44 3.41 -11.72
N GLY A 119 -22.26 3.78 -12.23
CA GLY A 119 -21.75 3.36 -13.53
C GLY A 119 -22.33 4.14 -14.71
N ASP A 120 -23.54 4.67 -14.56
CA ASP A 120 -24.21 5.53 -15.53
C ASP A 120 -25.20 6.52 -14.85
N CYS A 121 -25.75 7.45 -15.62
CA CYS A 121 -26.64 8.50 -15.12
C CYS A 121 -28.05 8.05 -14.69
N GLN A 122 -28.39 6.76 -14.80
CA GLN A 122 -29.73 6.24 -14.57
C GLN A 122 -29.77 5.09 -13.56
N THR A 123 -28.64 4.43 -13.32
CA THR A 123 -28.53 3.27 -12.44
C THR A 123 -28.48 3.70 -11.00
N SER A 124 -29.48 3.28 -10.22
CA SER A 124 -29.52 3.46 -8.76
C SER A 124 -29.42 2.10 -8.10
N CYS A 125 -28.50 1.96 -7.15
CA CYS A 125 -28.32 0.76 -6.37
C CYS A 125 -29.53 0.54 -5.45
N SER A 126 -29.85 -0.73 -5.20
CA SER A 126 -30.91 -1.06 -4.25
C SER A 126 -30.52 -0.65 -2.83
N GLY A 127 -31.49 -0.57 -1.91
CA GLY A 127 -31.24 -0.08 -0.54
C GLY A 127 -30.23 -0.91 0.26
N ASP A 128 -29.97 -2.15 -0.16
CA ASP A 128 -28.99 -3.06 0.45
C ASP A 128 -27.66 -3.08 -0.34
N GLU A 129 -27.48 -2.17 -1.30
CA GLU A 129 -26.30 -2.06 -2.15
C GLU A 129 -25.71 -0.65 -2.12
N SER A 130 -24.39 -0.56 -2.22
CA SER A 130 -23.66 0.68 -2.46
C SER A 130 -23.01 0.66 -3.84
N CYS A 131 -22.78 1.83 -4.40
CA CYS A 131 -22.03 1.93 -5.65
C CYS A 131 -20.54 1.73 -5.39
N VAL A 132 -19.98 0.67 -5.97
CA VAL A 132 -18.57 0.29 -5.77
C VAL A 132 -17.86 0.28 -7.13
N GLY A 133 -17.34 1.46 -7.48
CA GLY A 133 -16.72 1.81 -8.74
C GLY A 133 -17.55 1.46 -9.97
N GLY A 134 -18.74 2.04 -10.00
CA GLY A 134 -19.64 1.99 -11.14
C GLY A 134 -20.41 0.68 -11.28
N SER A 135 -20.45 -0.11 -10.21
CA SER A 135 -21.32 -1.29 -10.13
C SER A 135 -21.93 -1.38 -8.73
N CYS A 136 -23.22 -1.68 -8.67
CA CYS A 136 -23.89 -1.90 -7.40
C CYS A 136 -23.39 -3.19 -6.77
N ALA A 137 -22.95 -3.09 -5.52
CA ALA A 137 -22.45 -4.20 -4.73
C ALA A 137 -23.14 -4.20 -3.36
N PRO A 138 -23.34 -5.37 -2.73
CA PRO A 138 -23.97 -5.45 -1.42
C PRO A 138 -23.21 -4.60 -0.39
N VAL A 139 -23.95 -3.93 0.52
CA VAL A 139 -23.35 -3.30 1.69
C VAL A 139 -23.10 -4.38 2.73
N PHE A 140 -21.90 -4.41 3.29
CA PHE A 140 -21.51 -5.38 4.31
C PHE A 140 -21.39 -4.71 5.67
N ASP A 141 -21.78 -5.45 6.71
CA ASP A 141 -21.64 -4.99 8.10
C ASP A 141 -20.16 -4.95 8.47
N VAL A 142 -19.59 -3.75 8.47
CA VAL A 142 -18.25 -3.49 8.99
C VAL A 142 -18.33 -3.39 10.50
N ILE A 143 -17.59 -4.24 11.19
CA ILE A 143 -17.54 -4.32 12.65
C ILE A 143 -16.23 -3.69 13.12
N THR A 144 -16.32 -2.69 14.00
CA THR A 144 -15.14 -2.19 14.70
C THR A 144 -14.72 -3.18 15.77
N VAL A 145 -13.52 -3.72 15.64
CA VAL A 145 -12.93 -4.74 16.53
C VAL A 145 -12.30 -4.10 17.77
N ASP A 146 -11.57 -3.01 17.57
CA ASP A 146 -10.91 -2.23 18.63
C ASP A 146 -11.26 -0.76 18.42
N GLN A 147 -11.84 -0.15 19.46
CA GLN A 147 -12.43 1.20 19.41
C GLN A 147 -11.42 2.30 19.75
N GLU A 148 -10.20 1.95 20.16
CA GLU A 148 -9.14 2.93 20.39
C GLU A 148 -8.85 3.71 19.09
N SER A 149 -8.60 5.01 19.20
CA SER A 149 -8.13 5.80 18.06
C SER A 149 -6.72 5.40 17.67
N GLU A 150 -6.37 5.52 16.39
CA GLU A 150 -5.06 5.16 15.86
C GLU A 150 -4.65 3.72 16.26
N THR A 151 -5.50 2.75 15.92
CA THR A 151 -5.29 1.32 16.17
C THR A 151 -5.62 0.48 14.94
N GLY A 152 -4.97 -0.66 14.81
CA GLY A 152 -5.21 -1.60 13.70
C GLY A 152 -4.20 -1.50 12.57
N PHE A 153 -3.15 -0.71 12.71
CA PHE A 153 -2.10 -0.55 11.71
C PHE A 153 -1.22 -1.79 11.62
N PHE A 154 -0.52 -1.94 10.48
CA PHE A 154 0.43 -3.03 10.26
C PHE A 154 -0.18 -4.42 10.52
N ASN A 155 -1.49 -4.54 10.26
CA ASN A 155 -2.26 -5.71 10.65
C ASN A 155 -2.02 -6.91 9.73
N ASP A 156 -2.24 -8.11 10.25
CA ASP A 156 -2.32 -9.33 9.45
C ASP A 156 -3.40 -10.25 10.03
N LEU A 157 -3.95 -11.11 9.16
CA LEU A 157 -5.16 -11.88 9.43
C LEU A 157 -4.93 -13.35 9.09
N ALA A 158 -5.19 -14.22 10.06
CA ALA A 158 -5.27 -15.66 9.87
C ALA A 158 -6.62 -16.19 10.37
N LEU A 159 -7.04 -17.34 9.86
CA LEU A 159 -8.28 -18.00 10.26
C LEU A 159 -7.97 -19.32 10.95
N ASP A 160 -8.72 -19.63 12.01
CA ASP A 160 -8.69 -20.96 12.62
C ASP A 160 -9.40 -22.01 11.75
N SER A 161 -9.27 -23.26 12.14
CA SER A 161 -9.94 -24.41 11.51
C SER A 161 -11.47 -24.34 11.47
N GLN A 162 -12.10 -23.44 12.25
CA GLN A 162 -13.54 -23.16 12.23
C GLN A 162 -13.89 -21.92 11.39
N GLY A 163 -12.90 -21.22 10.85
CA GLY A 163 -13.06 -19.98 10.09
C GLY A 163 -13.23 -18.74 10.96
N ASN A 164 -12.84 -18.79 12.24
CA ASN A 164 -12.83 -17.62 13.10
C ASN A 164 -11.55 -16.80 12.86
N PRO A 165 -11.65 -15.47 12.75
CA PRO A 165 -10.50 -14.60 12.51
C PRO A 165 -9.64 -14.38 13.75
N HIS A 166 -8.33 -14.34 13.50
CA HIS A 166 -7.26 -13.96 14.42
C HIS A 166 -6.44 -12.86 13.76
N ILE A 167 -6.34 -11.71 14.42
CA ILE A 167 -5.72 -10.50 13.88
C ILE A 167 -4.58 -10.08 14.80
N VAL A 168 -3.38 -9.93 14.25
CA VAL A 168 -2.29 -9.19 14.91
C VAL A 168 -2.27 -7.78 14.34
N TYR A 169 -2.05 -6.77 15.18
CA TYR A 169 -2.07 -5.37 14.75
C TYR A 169 -1.33 -4.46 15.73
N TYR A 170 -0.92 -3.29 15.25
CA TYR A 170 -0.30 -2.25 16.06
C TYR A 170 -1.35 -1.22 16.49
N ALA A 171 -1.38 -0.94 17.80
CA ALA A 171 -2.15 0.14 18.41
C ALA A 171 -1.20 1.30 18.70
N GLU A 172 -1.27 2.36 17.91
CA GLU A 172 -0.32 3.48 17.96
C GLU A 172 -0.53 4.35 19.20
N THR A 173 -1.78 4.64 19.57
CA THR A 173 -2.10 5.47 20.74
C THR A 173 -1.55 4.88 22.04
N SER A 174 -1.68 3.57 22.22
CA SER A 174 -1.19 2.83 23.39
C SER A 174 0.24 2.32 23.22
N ASN A 175 0.77 2.35 22.00
CA ASN A 175 2.06 1.79 21.62
C ASN A 175 2.16 0.31 22.01
N GLU A 176 1.25 -0.51 21.47
CA GLU A 176 1.14 -1.93 21.78
C GLU A 176 1.03 -2.74 20.50
N LEU A 177 1.73 -3.88 20.44
CA LEU A 177 1.34 -4.93 19.50
C LEU A 177 0.22 -5.72 20.15
N ARG A 178 -0.95 -5.74 19.51
CA ARG A 178 -2.16 -6.39 20.01
C ARG A 178 -2.53 -7.59 19.16
N TYR A 179 -3.32 -8.44 19.78
CA TYR A 179 -3.90 -9.63 19.18
C TYR A 179 -5.38 -9.71 19.49
N ALA A 180 -6.20 -9.69 18.44
CA ALA A 180 -7.64 -9.85 18.49
C ALA A 180 -8.07 -11.21 17.95
N THR A 181 -9.10 -11.79 18.55
CA THR A 181 -9.69 -13.07 18.19
C THR A 181 -11.19 -13.01 18.29
N PHE A 182 -11.89 -13.65 17.36
CA PHE A 182 -13.33 -13.84 17.44
C PHE A 182 -13.65 -15.24 17.97
N ASP A 183 -14.50 -15.36 18.98
CA ASP A 183 -14.86 -16.65 19.58
C ASP A 183 -16.12 -17.31 18.96
N GLY A 184 -16.66 -16.71 17.91
CA GLY A 184 -17.93 -17.10 17.28
C GLY A 184 -19.11 -16.21 17.69
N ASN A 185 -18.99 -15.46 18.79
CA ASN A 185 -20.01 -14.50 19.26
C ASN A 185 -19.43 -13.09 19.40
N ASP A 186 -18.29 -12.95 20.08
CA ASP A 186 -17.71 -11.68 20.46
C ASP A 186 -16.22 -11.58 20.07
N TRP A 187 -15.77 -10.35 19.86
CA TRP A 187 -14.36 -10.02 19.68
C TRP A 187 -13.68 -9.83 21.04
N HIS A 188 -12.49 -10.42 21.17
CA HIS A 188 -11.61 -10.23 22.31
C HIS A 188 -10.25 -9.77 21.81
N TYR A 189 -9.62 -8.82 22.48
CA TYR A 189 -8.25 -8.44 22.18
C TYR A 189 -7.39 -8.36 23.44
N SER A 190 -6.08 -8.54 23.26
CA SER A 190 -5.09 -8.50 24.33
C SER A 190 -3.78 -7.97 23.81
N VAL A 191 -2.97 -7.40 24.71
CA VAL A 191 -1.59 -7.04 24.41
C VAL A 191 -0.80 -8.32 24.12
N ALA A 192 -0.19 -8.40 22.93
CA ALA A 192 0.70 -9.48 22.54
C ALA A 192 2.14 -9.21 22.94
N ALA A 193 2.57 -7.96 22.71
CA ALA A 193 3.86 -7.47 23.18
C ALA A 193 3.74 -5.99 23.55
N LEU A 194 4.53 -5.60 24.55
CA LEU A 194 4.75 -4.19 24.92
C LEU A 194 5.74 -3.56 23.92
N PRO A 195 5.81 -2.22 23.82
CA PRO A 195 5.94 -1.48 22.57
C PRO A 195 7.07 -1.94 21.64
N PRO A 196 6.78 -2.16 20.35
CA PRO A 196 7.74 -1.81 19.33
C PRO A 196 7.83 -0.27 19.27
N VAL A 197 8.99 0.29 19.65
CA VAL A 197 9.43 1.66 19.34
C VAL A 197 8.89 2.81 20.23
N PRO A 198 9.73 3.46 21.07
CA PRO A 198 9.34 4.70 21.74
C PRO A 198 9.52 5.99 20.90
N SER A 199 10.31 6.00 19.81
CA SER A 199 10.66 7.26 19.11
C SER A 199 11.58 7.11 17.87
N ILE A 200 11.31 6.23 16.91
CA ILE A 200 12.06 6.20 15.63
C ILE A 200 11.08 6.34 14.46
N PRO A 201 11.30 7.28 13.52
CA PRO A 201 10.46 7.41 12.35
C PRO A 201 10.62 6.18 11.45
N VAL A 202 9.52 5.44 11.30
CA VAL A 202 9.18 4.59 10.16
C VAL A 202 10.10 3.38 9.90
N LEU A 203 9.73 2.24 10.48
CA LEU A 203 9.78 0.99 9.74
C LEU A 203 8.33 0.57 9.53
N ASP A 204 7.78 1.00 8.39
CA ASP A 204 6.58 0.45 7.78
C ASP A 204 6.88 -1.05 7.52
N ILE A 205 6.77 -1.89 8.55
CA ILE A 205 6.96 -3.35 8.47
C ILE A 205 5.77 -4.01 9.15
N PRO A 206 4.96 -4.79 8.43
CA PRO A 206 3.80 -5.44 8.99
C PRO A 206 4.19 -6.49 10.05
N ALA A 207 3.34 -6.64 11.06
CA ALA A 207 3.33 -7.87 11.82
C ALA A 207 2.73 -8.98 10.94
N HIS A 208 3.18 -10.21 11.14
CA HIS A 208 2.65 -11.37 10.44
C HIS A 208 2.06 -12.37 11.41
N ILE A 209 1.03 -13.08 10.98
CA ILE A 209 0.42 -14.16 11.74
C ILE A 209 0.14 -15.39 10.86
N TYR A 210 0.37 -16.58 11.42
CA TYR A 210 -0.31 -17.79 10.99
C TYR A 210 -0.79 -18.57 12.21
N LEU A 211 -1.68 -19.53 11.99
CA LEU A 211 -2.11 -20.48 13.01
C LEU A 211 -1.59 -21.87 12.64
N ASP A 212 -1.06 -22.60 13.61
CA ASP A 212 -0.66 -23.99 13.40
C ASP A 212 -1.87 -24.95 13.35
N ALA A 213 -1.60 -26.25 13.22
CA ALA A 213 -2.64 -27.28 13.15
C ALA A 213 -3.52 -27.38 14.42
N ASP A 214 -3.04 -26.87 15.56
CA ASP A 214 -3.76 -26.82 16.84
C ASP A 214 -4.48 -25.47 17.05
N ASN A 215 -4.45 -24.58 16.05
CA ASN A 215 -4.93 -23.20 16.08
C ASN A 215 -4.15 -22.31 17.07
N ILE A 216 -2.90 -22.66 17.38
CA ILE A 216 -2.03 -21.81 18.18
C ILE A 216 -1.48 -20.70 17.27
N PRO A 217 -1.61 -19.43 17.66
CA PRO A 217 -1.07 -18.33 16.87
C PRO A 217 0.44 -18.25 16.97
N HIS A 218 1.05 -18.03 15.81
CA HIS A 218 2.45 -17.70 15.64
C HIS A 218 2.53 -16.33 14.99
N ILE A 219 3.24 -15.41 15.64
CA ILE A 219 3.42 -14.05 15.16
C ILE A 219 4.89 -13.75 14.91
N ALA A 220 5.15 -12.84 13.99
CA ALA A 220 6.47 -12.25 13.83
C ALA A 220 6.32 -10.75 13.59
N TYR A 221 7.20 -9.97 14.19
CA TYR A 221 7.24 -8.52 14.04
C TYR A 221 8.66 -8.00 14.19
N ILE A 222 8.89 -6.73 13.88
CA ILE A 222 10.18 -6.07 14.11
C ILE A 222 10.11 -5.24 15.38
N GLN A 223 11.03 -5.49 16.30
CA GLN A 223 11.24 -4.65 17.48
C GLN A 223 12.38 -3.66 17.19
N ALA A 224 12.13 -2.36 17.26
CA ALA A 224 13.14 -1.31 17.02
C ALA A 224 13.54 -0.52 18.28
N THR A 225 13.73 -1.20 19.42
CA THR A 225 14.38 -0.59 20.59
C THR A 225 15.90 -0.56 20.39
N GLY A 226 16.38 0.31 19.49
CA GLY A 226 17.78 0.37 19.07
C GLY A 226 17.95 -0.21 17.67
N THR A 227 18.62 -1.35 17.54
CA THR A 227 18.77 -2.04 16.25
C THR A 227 17.50 -2.84 15.94
N PRO A 228 16.86 -2.64 14.76
CA PRO A 228 15.68 -3.40 14.41
C PRO A 228 15.98 -4.90 14.39
N THR A 229 15.17 -5.65 15.15
CA THR A 229 15.39 -7.08 15.41
C THR A 229 14.07 -7.82 15.17
N PRO A 230 14.07 -8.87 14.33
CA PRO A 230 12.91 -9.73 14.19
C PRO A 230 12.63 -10.49 15.48
N VAL A 231 11.39 -10.41 15.94
CA VAL A 231 10.88 -11.13 17.10
C VAL A 231 9.82 -12.10 16.63
N TYR A 232 9.92 -13.34 17.09
CA TYR A 232 8.91 -14.35 16.93
C TYR A 232 8.12 -14.51 18.24
N GLY A 233 6.83 -14.76 18.14
CA GLY A 233 5.96 -15.02 19.29
C GLY A 233 5.03 -16.20 19.06
N THR A 234 4.75 -16.95 20.11
CA THR A 234 3.69 -17.98 20.12
C THR A 234 2.90 -17.92 21.43
N ARG A 235 1.65 -18.40 21.40
CA ARG A 235 0.76 -18.33 22.56
C ARG A 235 0.77 -19.64 23.34
N THR A 236 0.94 -19.51 24.65
CA THR A 236 0.82 -20.59 25.63
C THR A 236 -0.34 -20.30 26.59
N PRO A 237 -0.76 -21.28 27.43
CA PRO A 237 -1.74 -21.04 28.49
C PRO A 237 -1.33 -19.93 29.47
N GLU A 238 -0.03 -19.69 29.63
CA GLU A 238 0.54 -18.68 30.53
C GLU A 238 0.64 -17.28 29.91
N GLY A 239 0.52 -17.15 28.58
CA GLY A 239 0.61 -15.87 27.87
C GLY A 239 1.36 -15.99 26.53
N TRP A 240 1.97 -14.90 26.08
CA TRP A 240 2.85 -14.92 24.92
C TRP A 240 4.27 -15.30 25.33
N GLU A 241 4.84 -16.27 24.64
CA GLU A 241 6.27 -16.57 24.66
C GLU A 241 6.92 -15.89 23.45
N LEU A 242 7.85 -14.97 23.73
CA LEU A 242 8.53 -14.16 22.72
C LEU A 242 10.01 -14.54 22.66
N GLU A 243 10.55 -14.65 21.46
CA GLU A 243 11.95 -15.01 21.19
C GLU A 243 12.53 -14.08 20.12
N GLU A 244 13.70 -13.50 20.38
CA GLU A 244 14.46 -12.79 19.36
C GLU A 244 15.06 -13.80 18.35
N VAL A 245 14.82 -13.56 17.07
CA VAL A 245 15.47 -14.32 15.99
C VAL A 245 16.85 -13.71 15.85
N TYR A 246 17.84 -14.32 16.51
CA TYR A 246 19.23 -13.84 16.60
C TYR A 246 19.74 -13.31 15.25
N PHE A 247 19.66 -12.00 15.02
CA PHE A 247 20.38 -11.11 14.08
C PHE A 247 19.54 -9.82 13.87
N ALA A 248 20.20 -8.68 13.68
CA ALA A 248 19.55 -7.41 13.38
C ALA A 248 19.31 -7.25 11.87
N GLY A 249 18.12 -6.77 11.49
CA GLY A 249 17.74 -6.53 10.09
C GLY A 249 16.49 -5.68 9.96
N ASP A 250 16.41 -4.92 8.86
CA ASP A 250 15.43 -3.83 8.69
C ASP A 250 14.50 -4.04 7.46
N GLY A 251 14.40 -5.26 6.93
CA GLY A 251 13.72 -5.53 5.65
C GLY A 251 12.36 -6.23 5.75
N PRO A 252 11.63 -6.38 4.62
CA PRO A 252 10.32 -7.05 4.57
C PRO A 252 10.35 -8.38 5.30
N LEU A 253 9.52 -8.45 6.34
CA LEU A 253 9.31 -9.63 7.14
C LEU A 253 8.34 -10.56 6.40
N GLY A 254 8.49 -11.87 6.60
CA GLY A 254 7.52 -12.86 6.20
C GLY A 254 7.58 -13.99 7.21
N LEU A 255 6.44 -14.63 7.47
CA LEU A 255 6.32 -15.73 8.41
C LEU A 255 5.49 -16.86 7.79
N THR A 256 5.92 -18.09 8.00
CA THR A 256 5.21 -19.30 7.54
C THR A 256 5.43 -20.47 8.51
N PRO A 257 4.50 -21.45 8.58
CA PRO A 257 4.72 -22.72 9.30
C PRO A 257 5.93 -23.53 8.83
N GLY A 258 6.48 -23.26 7.64
CA GLY A 258 7.81 -23.70 7.24
C GLY A 258 8.02 -25.22 7.12
N ILE A 259 9.29 -25.65 7.29
CA ILE A 259 9.75 -27.02 7.07
C ILE A 259 9.44 -27.88 8.29
N ASP A 260 8.74 -29.01 8.10
CA ASP A 260 8.31 -29.90 9.19
C ASP A 260 7.44 -29.21 10.26
N GLY A 261 6.69 -28.17 9.88
CA GLY A 261 5.86 -27.38 10.81
C GLY A 261 6.67 -26.47 11.74
N ARG A 262 7.95 -26.21 11.40
CA ARG A 262 8.80 -25.28 12.14
C ARG A 262 8.61 -23.87 11.61
N PRO A 263 8.27 -22.90 12.48
CA PRO A 263 8.19 -21.50 12.09
C PRO A 263 9.43 -21.08 11.29
N THR A 264 9.19 -20.54 10.11
CA THR A 264 10.23 -20.01 9.23
C THR A 264 9.94 -18.55 8.96
N ILE A 265 10.96 -17.73 9.16
CA ILE A 265 10.93 -16.28 8.97
C ILE A 265 11.87 -15.93 7.82
N SER A 266 11.40 -15.07 6.93
CA SER A 266 12.28 -14.40 5.96
C SER A 266 12.38 -12.93 6.31
N PHE A 267 13.58 -12.37 6.20
CA PHE A 267 13.78 -10.94 6.27
C PHE A 267 14.90 -10.49 5.33
N GLN A 268 14.87 -9.22 4.95
CA GLN A 268 15.92 -8.64 4.12
C GLN A 268 16.88 -7.81 4.97
N LEU A 269 18.17 -8.02 4.74
CA LEU A 269 19.23 -7.21 5.33
C LEU A 269 19.57 -6.09 4.36
N ILE A 270 19.63 -4.83 4.82
CA ILE A 270 19.89 -3.65 3.97
C ILE A 270 21.20 -3.80 3.17
N LEU A 271 22.19 -4.50 3.72
CA LEU A 271 23.54 -4.62 3.16
C LEU A 271 23.92 -6.04 2.73
N GLU A 272 23.01 -7.02 2.85
CA GLU A 272 23.31 -8.43 2.58
C GLU A 272 22.20 -9.12 1.77
N SER A 273 22.46 -10.34 1.31
CA SER A 273 21.42 -11.16 0.66
C SER A 273 20.27 -11.42 1.65
N PRO A 274 19.02 -11.51 1.18
CA PRO A 274 17.91 -11.75 2.08
C PRO A 274 18.07 -13.11 2.75
N ALA A 275 17.88 -13.10 4.06
CA ALA A 275 18.16 -14.23 4.91
C ALA A 275 16.87 -14.97 5.26
N LEU A 276 16.98 -16.29 5.32
CA LEU A 276 15.90 -17.20 5.68
C LEU A 276 16.31 -17.87 6.98
N TYR A 277 15.42 -17.88 7.97
CA TYR A 277 15.68 -18.52 9.25
C TYR A 277 14.54 -19.47 9.59
N SER A 278 14.88 -20.68 10.00
CA SER A 278 13.92 -21.64 10.51
C SER A 278 14.23 -21.98 11.96
N ARG A 279 13.20 -22.38 12.73
CA ARG A 279 13.35 -22.76 14.14
C ARG A 279 13.75 -24.23 14.27
N HIS A 280 14.92 -24.50 14.86
CA HIS A 280 15.48 -25.84 15.04
C HIS A 280 15.76 -26.18 16.50
N ALA A 281 14.98 -27.10 17.07
CA ALA A 281 15.21 -27.66 18.40
C ALA A 281 15.41 -26.61 19.53
N GLY A 282 14.78 -25.44 19.38
CA GLY A 282 14.85 -24.32 20.33
C GLY A 282 15.73 -23.14 19.89
N ASP A 283 16.57 -23.31 18.86
CA ASP A 283 17.43 -22.24 18.32
C ASP A 283 16.99 -21.84 16.91
N TRP A 284 17.26 -20.59 16.50
CA TRP A 284 17.07 -20.14 15.13
C TRP A 284 18.32 -20.42 14.29
N LEU A 285 18.15 -21.08 13.14
CA LEU A 285 19.24 -21.37 12.20
C LEU A 285 19.00 -20.63 10.89
N SER A 286 20.08 -20.05 10.35
CA SER A 286 20.08 -19.51 9.00
C SER A 286 20.08 -20.66 8.00
N GLU A 287 19.17 -20.57 7.04
CA GLU A 287 18.97 -21.55 5.97
C GLU A 287 19.38 -20.94 4.63
N ASP A 288 20.08 -21.74 3.83
CA ASP A 288 20.41 -21.34 2.46
C ASP A 288 19.11 -21.28 1.64
N SER A 289 18.98 -20.22 0.85
CA SER A 289 17.88 -20.07 -0.11
C SER A 289 18.48 -19.96 -1.51
N PRO A 290 17.78 -20.35 -2.58
CA PRO A 290 18.29 -20.23 -3.97
C PRO A 290 18.50 -18.76 -4.39
N ALA A 291 18.02 -17.88 -3.53
CA ALA A 291 18.18 -16.45 -3.50
C ALA A 291 19.51 -15.96 -2.87
N SER A 292 20.32 -16.83 -2.25
CA SER A 292 21.59 -16.47 -1.60
C SER A 292 22.67 -16.21 -2.66
N GLY A 293 23.03 -14.94 -2.88
CA GLY A 293 24.11 -14.55 -3.79
C GLY A 293 23.70 -13.73 -5.01
N SER A 294 22.40 -13.53 -5.26
CA SER A 294 21.90 -12.50 -6.18
C SER A 294 21.33 -11.34 -5.37
N THR A 295 21.54 -10.11 -5.82
CA THR A 295 20.81 -8.95 -5.30
C THR A 295 19.32 -9.15 -5.63
N ILE A 296 18.52 -9.32 -4.59
CA ILE A 296 17.07 -9.50 -4.69
C ILE A 296 16.40 -8.19 -4.33
N THR A 297 15.42 -7.81 -5.14
CA THR A 297 14.73 -6.53 -5.00
C THR A 297 13.38 -6.68 -4.34
N LEU A 298 12.72 -7.83 -4.49
CA LEU A 298 11.43 -8.17 -3.88
C LEU A 298 11.41 -9.64 -3.46
N ARG A 299 10.71 -9.95 -2.37
CA ARG A 299 10.51 -11.32 -1.87
C ARG A 299 9.13 -11.46 -1.25
N ALA A 300 8.54 -12.65 -1.40
CA ALA A 300 7.43 -13.13 -0.59
C ALA A 300 7.63 -14.61 -0.27
N ILE A 301 7.12 -15.06 0.89
CA ILE A 301 7.17 -16.46 1.29
C ILE A 301 5.77 -16.98 1.60
N ALA A 302 5.57 -18.28 1.40
CA ALA A 302 4.40 -19.00 1.86
C ALA A 302 4.81 -20.45 2.17
N GLY A 303 4.00 -21.16 2.93
CA GLY A 303 4.23 -22.58 3.21
C GLY A 303 3.00 -23.23 3.82
N ASP A 304 2.90 -24.54 3.60
CA ASP A 304 1.84 -25.40 4.11
C ASP A 304 2.40 -26.81 4.35
N ALA A 305 1.55 -27.79 4.66
CA ALA A 305 1.98 -29.15 4.97
C ALA A 305 2.53 -29.95 3.77
N ILE A 306 2.22 -29.57 2.52
CA ILE A 306 2.62 -30.27 1.29
C ILE A 306 3.83 -29.56 0.66
N THR A 307 3.75 -28.24 0.54
CA THR A 307 4.84 -27.34 0.13
C THR A 307 5.31 -26.59 1.38
N PRO A 308 6.25 -27.17 2.16
CA PRO A 308 6.69 -26.60 3.44
C PRO A 308 7.22 -25.17 3.31
N LEU A 309 7.82 -24.86 2.16
CA LEU A 309 8.33 -23.52 1.91
C LEU A 309 8.35 -23.22 0.41
N ALA A 310 7.75 -22.10 0.05
CA ALA A 310 7.82 -21.48 -1.25
C ALA A 310 8.35 -20.05 -1.10
N ILE A 311 9.30 -19.67 -1.95
CA ILE A 311 9.90 -18.34 -1.98
C ILE A 311 9.73 -17.78 -3.38
N ALA A 312 8.94 -16.72 -3.49
CA ALA A 312 8.87 -15.89 -4.67
C ALA A 312 9.89 -14.76 -4.54
N TYR A 313 10.65 -14.47 -5.59
CA TYR A 313 11.61 -13.36 -5.57
C TYR A 313 11.87 -12.78 -6.95
N LYS A 314 12.16 -11.47 -6.98
CA LYS A 314 12.61 -10.76 -8.17
C LYS A 314 14.13 -10.55 -8.10
N ASN A 315 14.84 -11.07 -9.09
CA ASN A 315 16.29 -10.87 -9.22
C ASN A 315 16.61 -9.47 -9.79
N THR A 316 17.89 -9.08 -9.81
CA THR A 316 18.32 -7.81 -10.44
C THR A 316 18.23 -7.78 -11.95
N GLY A 317 18.08 -8.93 -12.61
CA GLY A 317 17.72 -9.04 -14.02
C GLY A 317 16.24 -8.74 -14.30
N ASN A 318 15.43 -8.49 -13.27
CA ASN A 318 13.97 -8.34 -13.32
C ASN A 318 13.20 -9.61 -13.70
N ASP A 319 13.80 -10.79 -13.57
CA ASP A 319 13.03 -12.03 -13.62
C ASP A 319 12.33 -12.26 -12.29
N LEU A 320 11.07 -12.68 -12.36
CA LEU A 320 10.32 -13.23 -11.23
C LEU A 320 10.51 -14.74 -11.20
N LEU A 321 10.99 -15.24 -10.07
CA LEU A 321 11.24 -16.66 -9.86
C LEU A 321 10.43 -17.16 -8.68
N LEU A 322 10.03 -18.42 -8.76
CA LEU A 322 9.51 -19.19 -7.64
C LEU A 322 10.46 -20.34 -7.35
N ALA A 323 10.83 -20.50 -6.09
CA ALA A 323 11.53 -21.66 -5.60
C ALA A 323 10.73 -22.36 -4.51
N THR A 324 10.58 -23.68 -4.61
CA THR A 324 9.90 -24.51 -3.62
C THR A 324 10.88 -25.50 -2.99
N TYR A 325 10.80 -25.65 -1.68
CA TYR A 325 11.61 -26.59 -0.92
C TYR A 325 11.05 -28.01 -1.06
N ASP A 326 11.90 -28.95 -1.48
CA ASP A 326 11.56 -30.38 -1.54
C ASP A 326 12.06 -31.05 -0.24
N PRO A 327 11.20 -31.58 0.64
CA PRO A 327 11.67 -32.23 1.86
C PRO A 327 12.39 -33.57 1.59
N THR A 328 12.26 -34.12 0.37
CA THR A 328 12.87 -35.41 -0.01
C THR A 328 14.24 -35.27 -0.68
N SER A 329 14.64 -34.05 -1.05
CA SER A 329 15.94 -33.73 -1.63
C SER A 329 16.42 -32.38 -1.10
N PRO A 330 17.68 -32.19 -0.67
CA PRO A 330 18.16 -30.89 -0.19
C PRO A 330 18.18 -29.78 -1.26
N ASP A 331 17.66 -30.05 -2.46
CA ASP A 331 17.68 -29.14 -3.60
C ASP A 331 16.36 -28.38 -3.74
N TRP A 332 16.47 -27.10 -4.03
CA TRP A 332 15.35 -26.25 -4.39
C TRP A 332 14.87 -26.51 -5.81
N GLN A 333 13.56 -26.66 -5.98
CA GLN A 333 12.94 -26.67 -7.31
C GLN A 333 12.63 -25.22 -7.71
N GLN A 334 13.32 -24.73 -8.74
CA GLN A 334 13.22 -23.32 -9.16
C GLN A 334 12.67 -23.21 -10.58
N SER A 335 11.76 -22.25 -10.78
CA SER A 335 11.21 -21.90 -12.08
C SER A 335 11.16 -20.39 -12.26
N THR A 336 11.56 -19.90 -13.44
CA THR A 336 11.27 -18.53 -13.88
C THR A 336 9.80 -18.45 -14.28
N ILE A 337 9.06 -17.54 -13.65
CA ILE A 337 7.63 -17.33 -13.85
C ILE A 337 7.40 -16.30 -14.96
N ALA A 338 8.15 -15.21 -14.89
CA ALA A 338 8.10 -14.13 -15.85
C ALA A 338 9.47 -13.45 -15.93
N SER A 339 9.78 -12.88 -17.09
CA SER A 339 11.00 -12.12 -17.34
C SER A 339 10.68 -10.66 -17.61
N ASP A 340 11.69 -9.80 -17.45
CA ASP A 340 11.60 -8.36 -17.73
C ASP A 340 10.54 -7.58 -16.91
N LEU A 341 10.23 -8.03 -15.69
CA LEU A 341 9.32 -7.36 -14.75
C LEU A 341 9.95 -6.14 -14.07
N SER A 342 10.50 -5.24 -14.87
CA SER A 342 11.18 -4.03 -14.40
C SER A 342 10.28 -3.12 -13.56
N THR A 343 8.99 -3.14 -13.83
CA THR A 343 7.99 -2.30 -13.17
C THR A 343 7.44 -2.86 -11.86
N ALA A 344 7.70 -4.12 -11.52
CA ALA A 344 7.21 -4.72 -10.28
C ALA A 344 7.77 -3.97 -9.04
N SER A 345 6.86 -3.51 -8.16
CA SER A 345 7.16 -2.68 -6.98
C SER A 345 6.85 -3.35 -5.64
N THR A 346 6.02 -4.39 -5.63
CA THR A 346 5.70 -5.20 -4.45
C THR A 346 5.63 -6.68 -4.83
N LEU A 347 5.60 -7.59 -3.86
CA LEU A 347 5.40 -9.01 -4.13
C LEU A 347 4.64 -9.66 -2.99
N ALA A 348 3.58 -10.39 -3.34
CA ALA A 348 2.85 -11.25 -2.42
C ALA A 348 2.76 -12.66 -3.03
N LEU A 349 2.72 -13.66 -2.15
CA LEU A 349 2.64 -15.08 -2.49
C LEU A 349 1.63 -15.74 -1.54
N THR A 350 0.78 -16.59 -2.08
CA THR A 350 -0.11 -17.46 -1.31
C THR A 350 -0.14 -18.85 -1.93
N LEU A 351 -0.53 -19.86 -1.15
CA LEU A 351 -0.74 -21.23 -1.59
C LEU A 351 -2.21 -21.59 -1.42
N SER A 352 -2.80 -22.24 -2.41
CA SER A 352 -4.14 -22.82 -2.28
C SER A 352 -4.12 -24.04 -1.35
N PRO A 353 -5.27 -24.56 -0.90
CA PRO A 353 -5.34 -25.81 -0.14
C PRO A 353 -4.73 -27.03 -0.84
N SER A 354 -4.67 -27.03 -2.18
CA SER A 354 -3.95 -28.03 -2.97
C SER A 354 -2.46 -27.71 -3.18
N SER A 355 -1.93 -26.72 -2.48
CA SER A 355 -0.58 -26.14 -2.62
C SER A 355 -0.26 -25.59 -4.01
N SER A 356 -1.26 -25.09 -4.72
CA SER A 356 -1.04 -24.38 -5.97
C SER A 356 -0.63 -22.93 -5.67
N PRO A 357 0.55 -22.46 -6.13
CA PRO A 357 1.00 -21.10 -5.85
C PRO A 357 0.29 -20.05 -6.69
N ALA A 358 -0.04 -18.93 -6.06
CA ALA A 358 -0.47 -17.70 -6.70
C ALA A 358 0.37 -16.52 -6.22
N LEU A 359 0.84 -15.70 -7.15
CA LEU A 359 1.66 -14.53 -6.90
C LEU A 359 0.95 -13.30 -7.44
N ALA A 360 1.18 -12.16 -6.79
CA ALA A 360 0.82 -10.88 -7.38
C ALA A 360 1.83 -9.79 -7.06
N THR A 361 1.90 -8.82 -7.95
CA THR A 361 2.75 -7.63 -7.86
C THR A 361 2.01 -6.42 -8.40
N LEU A 362 2.35 -5.23 -7.90
CA LEU A 362 1.89 -3.98 -8.48
C LEU A 362 2.91 -3.48 -9.50
N ASN A 363 2.44 -2.83 -10.56
CA ASN A 363 3.32 -2.11 -11.48
C ASN A 363 4.01 -0.91 -10.79
N ALA A 364 4.85 -0.18 -11.52
CA ALA A 364 5.68 0.89 -10.94
C ALA A 364 4.84 2.11 -10.54
N ALA A 365 3.71 2.32 -11.22
CA ALA A 365 2.74 3.36 -10.91
C ALA A 365 1.75 2.94 -9.82
N GLN A 366 1.81 1.68 -9.37
CA GLN A 366 0.89 1.05 -8.42
C GLN A 366 -0.59 1.08 -8.85
N SER A 367 -0.86 1.24 -10.14
CA SER A 367 -2.22 1.36 -10.70
C SER A 367 -2.75 0.07 -11.31
N GLU A 368 -1.90 -0.95 -11.48
CA GLU A 368 -2.27 -2.27 -11.99
C GLU A 368 -1.70 -3.37 -11.12
N LEU A 369 -2.54 -4.38 -10.86
CA LEU A 369 -2.21 -5.63 -10.21
C LEU A 369 -1.89 -6.68 -11.30
N LEU A 370 -0.65 -7.15 -11.31
CA LEU A 370 -0.17 -8.24 -12.15
C LEU A 370 -0.23 -9.53 -11.33
N VAL A 371 -0.96 -10.52 -11.82
CA VAL A 371 -1.21 -11.79 -11.12
C VAL A 371 -0.64 -12.95 -11.92
N PHE A 372 0.04 -13.86 -11.24
CA PHE A 372 0.60 -15.08 -11.81
C PHE A 372 0.05 -16.28 -11.04
N ARG A 373 -0.58 -17.21 -11.73
CA ARG A 373 -1.20 -18.40 -11.13
C ARG A 373 -0.69 -19.67 -11.77
N ARG A 374 -0.58 -20.71 -10.96
CA ARG A 374 -0.19 -22.04 -11.42
C ARG A 374 -1.36 -23.01 -11.35
N ASP A 375 -1.82 -23.45 -12.51
CA ASP A 375 -2.81 -24.52 -12.62
C ASP A 375 -2.09 -25.79 -13.13
N GLY A 376 -1.78 -26.68 -12.20
CA GLY A 376 -0.94 -27.86 -12.46
C GLY A 376 0.50 -27.47 -12.84
N ASN A 377 0.87 -27.66 -14.11
CA ASN A 377 2.22 -27.35 -14.62
C ASN A 377 2.28 -26.09 -15.50
N ALA A 378 1.15 -25.44 -15.75
CA ALA A 378 1.08 -24.24 -16.56
C ALA A 378 0.97 -23.01 -15.68
N TRP A 379 1.69 -21.96 -16.06
CA TRP A 379 1.52 -20.62 -15.51
C TRP A 379 0.59 -19.81 -16.41
N SER A 380 -0.27 -19.02 -15.79
CA SER A 380 -1.04 -17.96 -16.44
C SER A 380 -0.71 -16.63 -15.79
N ASP A 381 -0.61 -15.58 -16.60
CA ASP A 381 -0.46 -14.21 -16.16
C ASP A 381 -1.63 -13.33 -16.62
N GLU A 382 -1.98 -12.36 -15.80
CA GLU A 382 -3.02 -11.38 -16.10
C GLU A 382 -2.72 -10.04 -15.42
N SER A 383 -3.22 -8.95 -16.00
CA SER A 383 -3.17 -7.60 -15.44
C SER A 383 -4.58 -7.12 -15.16
N HIS A 384 -4.78 -6.51 -13.99
CA HIS A 384 -6.04 -5.89 -13.63
C HIS A 384 -5.82 -4.50 -13.03
N PRO A 385 -6.51 -3.46 -13.49
CA PRO A 385 -6.47 -2.16 -12.85
C PRO A 385 -6.85 -2.26 -11.36
N VAL A 386 -6.15 -1.53 -10.49
CA VAL A 386 -6.52 -1.52 -9.06
C VAL A 386 -7.83 -0.78 -8.84
N GLY A 387 -8.23 0.07 -9.79
CA GLY A 387 -9.49 0.83 -9.80
C GLY A 387 -10.25 0.74 -11.12
N PRO A 388 -11.34 1.51 -11.29
CA PRO A 388 -12.15 1.50 -12.51
C PRO A 388 -11.37 2.06 -13.72
N THR A 389 -10.36 2.88 -13.45
CA THR A 389 -9.41 3.43 -14.39
C THR A 389 -8.01 3.35 -13.77
N ASN A 390 -6.98 3.72 -14.54
CA ASN A 390 -5.59 3.76 -14.05
C ASN A 390 -5.27 5.01 -13.22
N ALA A 391 -6.29 5.76 -12.77
CA ALA A 391 -6.13 6.93 -11.92
C ALA A 391 -5.94 6.58 -10.44
N ASP A 392 -6.45 5.43 -9.99
CA ASP A 392 -6.24 4.94 -8.63
C ASP A 392 -4.85 4.33 -8.50
N THR A 393 -4.17 4.63 -7.40
CA THR A 393 -2.89 4.00 -7.04
C THR A 393 -3.03 3.30 -5.70
N ALA A 394 -2.48 2.08 -5.61
CA ALA A 394 -2.41 1.33 -4.38
C ALA A 394 -1.14 1.67 -3.60
N SER A 395 -1.18 1.51 -2.28
CA SER A 395 0.03 1.44 -1.47
C SER A 395 0.89 0.23 -1.87
N THR A 396 2.13 0.16 -1.39
CA THR A 396 3.00 -1.01 -1.63
C THR A 396 2.56 -2.26 -0.86
N ARG A 397 1.50 -2.17 -0.04
CA ARG A 397 0.95 -3.28 0.73
C ARG A 397 -0.08 -4.07 -0.05
N LEU A 398 0.18 -5.36 -0.17
CA LEU A 398 -0.63 -6.31 -0.89
C LEU A 398 -0.82 -7.57 -0.03
N SER A 399 -2.06 -7.91 0.25
CA SER A 399 -2.42 -9.17 0.91
C SER A 399 -3.09 -10.10 -0.10
N LEU A 400 -2.76 -11.40 -0.06
CA LEU A 400 -3.31 -12.41 -0.97
C LEU A 400 -3.82 -13.61 -0.19
N ALA A 401 -4.98 -14.11 -0.60
CA ALA A 401 -5.52 -15.37 -0.14
C ALA A 401 -6.14 -16.14 -1.31
N SER A 402 -6.05 -17.47 -1.30
CA SER A 402 -6.52 -18.30 -2.41
C SER A 402 -7.23 -19.57 -1.95
N THR A 403 -8.18 -20.01 -2.78
CA THR A 403 -8.65 -21.39 -2.84
C THR A 403 -8.15 -22.00 -4.15
N ASP A 404 -8.49 -23.26 -4.44
CA ASP A 404 -8.14 -23.88 -5.73
C ASP A 404 -8.85 -23.22 -6.93
N THR A 405 -9.87 -22.40 -6.70
CA THR A 405 -10.70 -21.78 -7.75
C THR A 405 -10.83 -20.27 -7.65
N THR A 406 -10.35 -19.67 -6.57
CA THR A 406 -10.58 -18.27 -6.25
C THR A 406 -9.28 -17.65 -5.76
N LEU A 407 -9.00 -16.42 -6.18
CA LEU A 407 -7.91 -15.63 -5.65
C LEU A 407 -8.48 -14.28 -5.20
N VAL A 408 -8.08 -13.82 -4.03
CA VAL A 408 -8.48 -12.53 -3.48
C VAL A 408 -7.23 -11.70 -3.20
N ALA A 409 -7.29 -10.42 -3.55
CA ALA A 409 -6.28 -9.42 -3.25
C ALA A 409 -6.87 -8.30 -2.38
N GLY A 410 -6.24 -8.06 -1.23
CA GLY A 410 -6.46 -6.91 -0.37
C GLY A 410 -5.48 -5.79 -0.70
N LEU A 411 -6.01 -4.59 -0.95
CA LEU A 411 -5.28 -3.41 -1.37
C LEU A 411 -5.73 -2.19 -0.56
N HIS A 412 -4.79 -1.34 -0.15
CA HIS A 412 -5.12 0.01 0.27
C HIS A 412 -4.88 0.98 -0.88
N ILE A 413 -5.88 1.76 -1.27
CA ILE A 413 -5.82 2.74 -2.35
C ILE A 413 -5.44 4.09 -1.76
N SER A 414 -4.22 4.55 -2.03
CA SER A 414 -3.64 5.73 -1.39
C SER A 414 -4.16 7.05 -1.97
N THR A 415 -4.56 7.09 -3.25
CA THR A 415 -5.14 8.30 -3.87
C THR A 415 -6.47 8.71 -3.26
N THR A 416 -7.26 7.75 -2.81
CA THR A 416 -8.61 7.97 -2.29
C THR A 416 -8.76 7.58 -0.82
N HIS A 417 -7.74 6.99 -0.19
CA HIS A 417 -7.78 6.43 1.16
C HIS A 417 -8.92 5.42 1.34
N HIS A 418 -8.88 4.33 0.57
CA HIS A 418 -9.89 3.27 0.64
C HIS A 418 -9.28 1.89 0.80
N ALA A 419 -9.90 1.07 1.63
CA ALA A 419 -9.70 -0.38 1.61
C ALA A 419 -10.42 -0.95 0.38
N ARG A 420 -9.71 -1.78 -0.39
CA ARG A 420 -10.25 -2.40 -1.59
C ARG A 420 -9.93 -3.88 -1.60
N VAL A 421 -10.93 -4.67 -1.97
CA VAL A 421 -10.79 -6.12 -2.14
C VAL A 421 -11.24 -6.51 -3.53
N LEU A 422 -10.32 -7.12 -4.27
CA LEU A 422 -10.54 -7.65 -5.60
C LEU A 422 -10.55 -9.17 -5.53
N GLN A 423 -11.50 -9.82 -6.18
CA GLN A 423 -11.59 -11.27 -6.26
C GLN A 423 -11.59 -11.70 -7.73
N LEU A 424 -10.67 -12.59 -8.07
CA LEU A 424 -10.64 -13.29 -9.34
C LEU A 424 -11.41 -14.60 -9.22
N ASN A 425 -12.38 -14.78 -10.12
CA ASN A 425 -13.00 -16.07 -10.34
C ASN A 425 -12.24 -16.84 -11.42
N ALA A 426 -11.58 -17.96 -11.05
CA ALA A 426 -10.79 -18.75 -11.99
C ALA A 426 -11.61 -19.34 -13.16
N SER A 427 -12.91 -19.56 -12.96
CA SER A 427 -13.76 -20.18 -13.97
C SER A 427 -14.22 -19.20 -15.04
N SER A 428 -14.34 -17.91 -14.69
CA SER A 428 -14.78 -16.86 -15.61
C SER A 428 -13.67 -15.91 -16.06
N SER A 429 -12.48 -15.99 -15.45
CA SER A 429 -11.36 -15.05 -15.66
C SER A 429 -11.76 -13.58 -15.50
N ASN A 430 -12.77 -13.33 -14.67
CA ASN A 430 -13.25 -11.98 -14.38
C ASN A 430 -12.89 -11.63 -12.94
N TRP A 431 -12.36 -10.42 -12.79
CA TRP A 431 -12.17 -9.79 -11.51
C TRP A 431 -13.44 -9.04 -11.13
N GLN A 432 -13.83 -9.23 -9.88
CA GLN A 432 -14.90 -8.47 -9.26
C GLN A 432 -14.36 -7.73 -8.05
N ARG A 433 -14.85 -6.53 -7.84
CA ARG A 433 -14.56 -5.76 -6.64
C ARG A 433 -15.57 -6.13 -5.58
N LEU A 434 -15.12 -6.79 -4.52
CA LEU A 434 -15.97 -7.21 -3.41
C LEU A 434 -16.14 -6.11 -2.35
N LEU A 435 -15.11 -5.28 -2.17
CA LEU A 435 -15.13 -4.20 -1.18
C LEU A 435 -14.49 -2.94 -1.75
N HIS A 436 -15.09 -1.80 -1.44
CA HIS A 436 -14.50 -0.48 -1.54
C HIS A 436 -15.04 0.36 -0.40
N ALA A 437 -14.27 0.46 0.68
CA ALA A 437 -14.68 1.15 1.90
C ALA A 437 -13.70 2.28 2.20
N PRO A 438 -14.18 3.45 2.68
CA PRO A 438 -13.31 4.49 3.22
C PRO A 438 -12.40 3.91 4.30
N ALA A 439 -11.14 4.32 4.32
CA ALA A 439 -10.14 3.82 5.26
C ALA A 439 -9.20 4.95 5.71
N HIS A 440 -8.50 4.73 6.81
CA HIS A 440 -7.41 5.60 7.24
C HIS A 440 -6.30 5.66 6.18
N ALA A 441 -5.62 6.80 6.05
CA ALA A 441 -4.58 7.01 5.02
C ALA A 441 -3.39 6.03 5.12
N ASP A 442 -3.06 5.64 6.34
CA ASP A 442 -1.98 4.68 6.65
C ASP A 442 -2.51 3.25 6.87
N SER A 443 -3.75 2.97 6.42
CA SER A 443 -4.34 1.65 6.57
C SER A 443 -3.67 0.62 5.68
N ASN A 444 -3.64 -0.63 6.14
CA ASN A 444 -3.41 -1.80 5.30
C ASN A 444 -4.65 -2.69 5.30
N THR A 445 -4.93 -3.31 4.15
CA THR A 445 -6.07 -4.21 3.96
C THR A 445 -5.59 -5.65 3.85
N SER A 446 -5.82 -6.44 4.89
CA SER A 446 -5.44 -7.84 4.95
C SER A 446 -6.64 -8.74 4.69
N VAL A 447 -6.42 -9.81 3.93
CA VAL A 447 -7.48 -10.72 3.48
C VAL A 447 -7.16 -12.17 3.81
N ALA A 448 -8.19 -12.95 4.12
CA ALA A 448 -8.14 -14.39 4.24
C ALA A 448 -9.40 -15.02 3.62
N ILE A 449 -9.35 -16.31 3.26
CA ILE A 449 -10.52 -17.04 2.73
C ILE A 449 -10.75 -18.26 3.61
N ASP A 450 -11.99 -18.47 4.04
CA ASP A 450 -12.34 -19.66 4.81
C ASP A 450 -12.67 -20.88 3.94
N ALA A 451 -12.86 -22.03 4.58
CA ALA A 451 -13.20 -23.28 3.89
C ALA A 451 -14.55 -23.24 3.14
N GLN A 452 -15.41 -22.26 3.41
CA GLN A 452 -16.66 -22.04 2.69
C GLN A 452 -16.50 -21.09 1.49
N GLY A 453 -15.30 -20.54 1.28
CA GLY A 453 -14.99 -19.60 0.21
C GLY A 453 -15.31 -18.14 0.53
N ARG A 454 -15.71 -17.84 1.77
CA ARG A 454 -16.02 -16.47 2.19
C ARG A 454 -14.74 -15.70 2.44
N THR A 455 -14.73 -14.43 2.05
CA THR A 455 -13.57 -13.55 2.22
C THR A 455 -13.66 -12.79 3.54
N HIS A 456 -12.63 -12.90 4.36
CA HIS A 456 -12.47 -12.15 5.61
C HIS A 456 -11.51 -11.01 5.36
N VAL A 457 -11.84 -9.82 5.84
CA VAL A 457 -11.09 -8.60 5.57
C VAL A 457 -10.91 -7.81 6.85
N THR A 458 -9.71 -7.29 7.06
CA THR A 458 -9.42 -6.32 8.12
C THR A 458 -8.74 -5.08 7.54
N PHE A 459 -9.09 -3.92 8.06
CA PHE A 459 -8.52 -2.61 7.68
C PHE A 459 -8.75 -1.60 8.82
N VAL A 460 -8.27 -0.38 8.64
CA VAL A 460 -8.45 0.72 9.59
C VAL A 460 -9.46 1.70 9.00
N ASN A 461 -10.54 1.99 9.71
CA ASN A 461 -11.58 2.92 9.24
C ASN A 461 -11.08 4.38 9.30
N PRO A 462 -11.82 5.36 8.74
CA PRO A 462 -11.41 6.77 8.77
C PRO A 462 -11.23 7.36 10.16
N GLU A 463 -11.87 6.78 11.18
CA GLU A 463 -11.72 7.16 12.59
C GLU A 463 -10.43 6.61 13.24
N GLY A 464 -9.60 5.89 12.48
CA GLY A 464 -8.35 5.30 12.97
C GLY A 464 -8.60 4.04 13.80
N GLN A 465 -9.70 3.32 13.61
CA GLN A 465 -10.07 2.13 14.39
C GLN A 465 -9.96 0.84 13.58
N LEU A 466 -9.52 -0.25 14.23
CA LEU A 466 -9.45 -1.58 13.62
C LEU A 466 -10.86 -2.07 13.27
N SER A 467 -11.06 -2.39 12.00
CA SER A 467 -12.34 -2.80 11.44
C SER A 467 -12.22 -4.14 10.72
N TYR A 468 -13.27 -4.95 10.84
CA TYR A 468 -13.38 -6.26 10.21
C TYR A 468 -14.68 -6.37 9.43
N VAL A 469 -14.64 -7.07 8.29
CA VAL A 469 -15.82 -7.42 7.51
C VAL A 469 -15.68 -8.81 6.90
N ARG A 470 -16.80 -9.54 6.83
CA ARG A 470 -16.90 -10.83 6.17
C ARG A 470 -17.76 -10.71 4.92
N LEU A 471 -17.15 -10.96 3.77
CA LEU A 471 -17.73 -10.90 2.43
C LEU A 471 -18.07 -12.33 1.95
N PRO A 472 -19.01 -12.47 1.00
CA PRO A 472 -19.42 -13.75 0.44
C PRO A 472 -18.30 -14.54 -0.24
#